data_AF-A0A834I0H4-F1
#
_entry.id   AF-A0A834I0H4-F1
#
_cell.length_a   1.000
_cell.length_b   1.000
_cell.length_c   1.000
_cell.angle_alpha   90.00
_cell.angle_beta   90.00
_cell.angle_gamma   90.00
#
_symmetry.space_group_name_H-M   'P 1'
#
loop_
_entity.id
_entity.type
_entity.pdbx_description
1 polymer ?
#
loop_
_entity_poly.entity_id
_entity_poly.type
_entity_poly.pdbx_seq_one_letter_code
_entity_poly.pdbx_strand_id
1 'polypeptide(L)'
;MDTILKPPDRVYLMQKLDRQAFEKAITVPVVNIKNCKISAVLPLLKQYLLKLEKFKPIDSTDSDNVYVYLNPECIKSWSDISEDIRTDLGNFEVNESSLILKDFILKYDHYSSEKILRAILPHHKEGLSSFTKVGHIVHVNIREHLLPYKDIIGEVLYDKVAGCKSVVNKTNIIDNTYRNFQMEVLKGENKMLTMVKENNCRFEFDFSTVYWNSRLATEHERIVQGLKSNNVLFDIFAGVGPFSLPAAKKGCKVFANDLNPESFKWLAHNKKINKVPDNNLTCYNIDGREFILTVLKDNLLKFSNENVFITMNLPAMAVEFLDAYIGLFKNFVIPESFEYVTVFVYCFAKGDNAEEIARKLILDNLQVYGVDINTKIKEIFKVRTVSSMKEMMRVKLHLDKDILVGNCTSKRKMNCQIDMENGQEQQEEESKEVKANLKNINVKTKEKVLEIDKALASLQNTVRTTASEVKETEKIVKSKLPTPNSIDDAKTQKNSAEAVNKLESMQL
;
A
#
# COMPACT_ATOMS: atom_id res chain seq x y z
N MET A 1 7.10 -8.35 -29.69
CA MET A 1 6.38 -9.04 -30.78
C MET A 1 5.24 -8.15 -31.22
N ASP A 2 5.22 -7.81 -32.50
CA ASP A 2 4.17 -6.98 -33.10
C ASP A 2 2.96 -7.88 -33.38
N THR A 3 1.89 -7.69 -32.62
CA THR A 3 0.68 -8.53 -32.71
C THR A 3 -0.40 -7.74 -33.46
N ILE A 4 -1.11 -8.39 -34.38
CA ILE A 4 -2.18 -7.72 -35.15
C ILE A 4 -3.30 -7.22 -34.22
N LEU A 5 -3.46 -7.88 -33.07
CA LEU A 5 -4.43 -7.55 -32.01
C LEU A 5 -3.93 -6.50 -30.99
N LYS A 6 -2.79 -5.85 -31.22
CA LYS A 6 -2.33 -4.71 -30.40
C LYS A 6 -3.00 -3.38 -30.85
N PRO A 7 -3.20 -2.40 -29.94
CA PRO A 7 -3.65 -1.06 -30.32
C PRO A 7 -2.76 -0.39 -31.39
N PRO A 8 -3.29 0.53 -32.23
CA PRO A 8 -2.49 1.28 -33.21
C PRO A 8 -1.35 2.08 -32.60
N ASP A 9 -0.19 2.15 -33.26
CA ASP A 9 0.99 2.88 -32.74
C ASP A 9 0.75 4.41 -32.62
N ARG A 10 -0.24 4.96 -33.34
CA ARG A 10 -0.64 6.38 -33.25
C ARG A 10 -1.16 6.81 -31.87
N VAL A 11 -1.48 5.86 -30.96
CA VAL A 11 -1.89 6.17 -29.59
C VAL A 11 -0.72 6.38 -28.63
N TYR A 12 0.52 6.15 -29.10
CA TYR A 12 1.73 6.32 -28.30
C TYR A 12 1.88 7.76 -27.80
N LEU A 13 2.17 7.91 -26.50
CA LEU A 13 2.29 9.17 -25.76
C LEU A 13 1.02 10.05 -25.77
N MET A 14 -0.16 9.47 -26.04
CA MET A 14 -1.44 10.16 -25.90
C MET A 14 -1.68 10.60 -24.44
N GLN A 15 -1.94 11.89 -24.22
CA GLN A 15 -2.22 12.44 -22.88
C GLN A 15 -3.72 12.67 -22.62
N LYS A 16 -4.52 12.81 -23.68
CA LYS A 16 -5.97 12.98 -23.62
C LYS A 16 -6.63 11.82 -24.35
N LEU A 17 -7.55 11.13 -23.69
CA LEU A 17 -8.14 9.91 -24.25
C LEU A 17 -9.00 10.22 -25.48
N ASP A 18 -8.52 9.75 -26.64
CA ASP A 18 -9.33 9.64 -27.86
C ASP A 18 -9.62 8.16 -28.12
N ARG A 19 -10.88 7.76 -27.93
CA ARG A 19 -11.32 6.37 -28.12
C ARG A 19 -11.33 5.97 -29.60
N GLN A 20 -11.54 6.92 -30.53
CA GLN A 20 -11.53 6.64 -31.98
C GLN A 20 -10.12 6.39 -32.49
N ALA A 21 -9.10 7.00 -31.89
CA ALA A 21 -7.71 6.71 -32.22
C ALA A 21 -7.32 5.23 -32.00
N PHE A 22 -8.09 4.44 -31.24
CA PHE A 22 -7.88 2.99 -31.09
C PHE A 22 -8.43 2.16 -32.25
N GLU A 23 -9.15 2.74 -33.21
CA GLU A 23 -9.75 1.99 -34.31
C GLU A 23 -8.69 1.38 -35.25
N LYS A 24 -8.67 0.06 -35.38
CA LYS A 24 -7.74 -0.66 -36.24
C LYS A 24 -8.50 -1.62 -37.14
N ALA A 25 -8.50 -1.36 -38.44
CA ALA A 25 -8.99 -2.32 -39.42
C ALA A 25 -8.04 -3.52 -39.49
N ILE A 26 -8.59 -4.71 -39.37
CA ILE A 26 -7.89 -5.99 -39.49
C ILE A 26 -8.76 -6.94 -40.31
N THR A 27 -8.13 -7.96 -40.87
CA THR A 27 -8.84 -9.08 -41.49
C THR A 27 -8.84 -10.25 -40.51
N VAL A 28 -10.02 -10.83 -40.28
CA VAL A 28 -10.21 -11.95 -39.34
C VAL A 28 -10.73 -13.19 -40.07
N PRO A 29 -10.18 -14.38 -39.78
CA PRO A 29 -10.76 -15.65 -40.20
C PRO A 29 -12.10 -15.90 -39.51
N VAL A 30 -13.10 -16.30 -40.27
CA VAL A 30 -14.46 -16.59 -39.78
C VAL A 30 -14.93 -17.89 -40.40
N VAL A 31 -15.36 -18.83 -39.57
CA VAL A 31 -16.04 -20.04 -40.05
C VAL A 31 -17.52 -19.75 -40.17
N ASN A 32 -18.06 -19.87 -41.38
CA ASN A 32 -19.49 -19.83 -41.65
C ASN A 32 -20.08 -21.23 -41.56
N ILE A 33 -20.91 -21.46 -40.54
CA ILE A 33 -21.60 -22.72 -40.32
C ILE A 33 -23.01 -22.60 -40.88
N LYS A 34 -23.36 -23.50 -41.81
CA LYS A 34 -24.68 -23.62 -42.42
C LYS A 34 -25.32 -24.94 -42.03
N ASN A 35 -26.65 -24.95 -41.86
CA ASN A 35 -27.45 -26.18 -41.73
C ASN A 35 -27.00 -27.18 -40.64
N CYS A 36 -26.25 -26.74 -39.62
CA CYS A 36 -25.72 -27.59 -38.57
C CYS A 36 -25.86 -26.94 -37.20
N LYS A 37 -26.04 -27.77 -36.16
CA LYS A 37 -26.11 -27.30 -34.78
C LYS A 37 -24.75 -26.81 -34.30
N ILE A 38 -24.66 -25.53 -33.94
CA ILE A 38 -23.46 -24.91 -33.38
C ILE A 38 -22.88 -25.70 -32.19
N SER A 39 -23.72 -26.36 -31.39
CA SER A 39 -23.29 -27.15 -30.23
C SER A 39 -22.37 -28.33 -30.59
N ALA A 40 -22.43 -28.83 -31.83
CA ALA A 40 -21.57 -29.92 -32.30
C ALA A 40 -20.21 -29.40 -32.80
N VAL A 41 -20.19 -28.22 -33.43
CA VAL A 41 -19.00 -27.65 -34.06
C VAL A 41 -18.17 -26.79 -33.11
N LEU A 42 -18.82 -26.02 -32.23
CA LEU A 42 -18.15 -25.08 -31.34
C LEU A 42 -17.10 -25.72 -30.41
N PRO A 43 -17.29 -26.93 -29.85
CA PRO A 43 -16.27 -27.59 -29.04
C PRO A 43 -14.93 -27.76 -29.78
N LEU A 44 -14.98 -28.04 -31.09
CA LEU A 44 -13.82 -28.22 -31.96
C LEU A 44 -13.08 -26.90 -32.22
N LEU A 45 -13.83 -25.82 -32.43
CA LEU A 45 -13.28 -24.49 -32.74
C LEU A 45 -12.91 -23.67 -31.49
N LYS A 46 -13.28 -24.13 -30.29
CA LYS A 46 -13.18 -23.38 -29.02
C LYS A 46 -11.77 -22.85 -28.75
N GLN A 47 -10.74 -23.61 -29.13
CA GLN A 47 -9.34 -23.23 -28.91
C GLN A 47 -8.87 -22.10 -29.84
N TYR A 48 -9.52 -21.93 -30.98
CA TYR A 48 -9.16 -20.94 -32.00
C TYR A 48 -10.01 -19.66 -31.93
N LEU A 49 -10.97 -19.55 -31.01
CA LEU A 49 -11.87 -18.38 -30.95
C LEU A 49 -11.12 -17.06 -30.76
N LEU A 50 -11.59 -16.02 -31.44
CA LEU A 50 -11.14 -14.65 -31.24
C LEU A 50 -11.61 -14.12 -29.88
N LYS A 51 -10.69 -14.06 -28.92
CA LYS A 51 -10.98 -13.58 -27.56
C LYS A 51 -10.65 -12.10 -27.43
N LEU A 52 -11.69 -11.27 -27.38
CA LEU A 52 -11.60 -9.82 -27.16
C LEU A 52 -12.54 -9.40 -26.03
N GLU A 53 -12.26 -8.25 -25.40
CA GLU A 53 -13.19 -7.69 -24.41
C GLU A 53 -14.47 -7.19 -25.09
N LYS A 54 -15.62 -7.31 -24.40
CA LYS A 54 -16.94 -6.85 -24.87
C LYS A 54 -17.32 -7.36 -26.29
N PHE A 55 -16.72 -8.46 -26.74
CA PHE A 55 -16.99 -9.06 -28.04
C PHE A 55 -17.51 -10.48 -27.88
N LYS A 56 -18.53 -10.83 -28.67
CA LYS A 56 -19.02 -12.21 -28.78
C LYS A 56 -18.43 -12.81 -30.05
N PRO A 57 -17.59 -13.87 -29.96
CA PRO A 57 -16.97 -14.49 -31.13
C PRO A 57 -17.93 -15.34 -31.96
N ILE A 58 -19.20 -15.42 -31.55
CA ILE A 58 -20.25 -16.15 -32.24
C ILE A 58 -21.32 -15.13 -32.60
N ASP A 59 -21.61 -15.04 -33.88
CA ASP A 59 -22.67 -14.22 -34.43
C ASP A 59 -23.70 -15.12 -35.12
N SER A 60 -24.94 -15.06 -34.64
CA SER A 60 -26.09 -15.82 -35.15
C SER A 60 -27.25 -14.88 -35.45
N THR A 61 -26.93 -13.65 -35.85
CA THR A 61 -27.93 -12.63 -36.24
C THR A 61 -28.60 -12.95 -37.57
N ASP A 62 -27.95 -13.72 -38.43
CA ASP A 62 -28.51 -14.32 -39.63
C ASP A 62 -29.26 -15.61 -39.26
N SER A 63 -30.49 -15.79 -39.76
CA SER A 63 -31.33 -16.95 -39.44
C SER A 63 -30.75 -18.26 -39.98
N ASP A 64 -29.97 -18.19 -41.05
CA ASP A 64 -29.53 -19.36 -41.82
C ASP A 64 -28.04 -19.65 -41.65
N ASN A 65 -27.28 -18.67 -41.13
CA ASN A 65 -25.82 -18.74 -41.00
C ASN A 65 -25.37 -18.41 -39.58
N VAL A 66 -24.40 -19.17 -39.08
CA VAL A 66 -23.69 -18.86 -37.83
C VAL A 66 -22.23 -18.58 -38.14
N TYR A 67 -21.75 -17.40 -37.78
CA TYR A 67 -20.37 -16.98 -37.95
C TYR A 67 -19.57 -17.18 -36.66
N VAL A 68 -18.48 -17.93 -36.76
CA VAL A 68 -17.53 -18.16 -35.66
C VAL A 68 -16.22 -17.46 -35.97
N TYR A 69 -15.92 -16.39 -35.23
CA TYR A 69 -14.71 -15.59 -35.40
C TYR A 69 -13.52 -16.27 -34.75
N LEU A 70 -12.47 -16.51 -35.54
CA LEU A 70 -11.25 -17.15 -35.10
C LEU A 70 -10.11 -16.13 -34.91
N ASN A 71 -9.13 -16.48 -34.09
CA ASN A 71 -7.98 -15.65 -33.80
C ASN A 71 -7.05 -15.59 -35.03
N PRO A 72 -6.84 -14.41 -35.66
CA PRO A 72 -5.99 -14.27 -36.84
C PRO A 72 -4.50 -14.53 -36.58
N GLU A 73 -4.09 -14.60 -35.31
CA GLU A 73 -2.72 -14.98 -34.92
C GLU A 73 -2.54 -16.51 -34.90
N CYS A 74 -3.64 -17.26 -34.78
CA CYS A 74 -3.62 -18.72 -34.77
C CYS A 74 -4.01 -19.31 -36.13
N ILE A 75 -4.98 -18.69 -36.81
CA ILE A 75 -5.55 -19.19 -38.06
C ILE A 75 -5.44 -18.10 -39.12
N LYS A 76 -4.76 -18.41 -40.23
CA LYS A 76 -4.68 -17.57 -41.44
C LYS A 76 -5.29 -18.28 -42.64
N SER A 77 -5.18 -19.61 -42.69
CA SER A 77 -5.78 -20.48 -43.69
C SER A 77 -6.37 -21.74 -43.06
N TRP A 78 -7.15 -22.50 -43.84
CA TRP A 78 -7.79 -23.73 -43.37
C TRP A 78 -6.78 -24.77 -42.85
N SER A 79 -5.59 -24.81 -43.44
CA SER A 79 -4.48 -25.70 -43.04
C SER A 79 -3.94 -25.45 -41.63
N ASP A 80 -4.20 -24.30 -41.03
CA ASP A 80 -3.75 -23.99 -39.66
C ASP A 80 -4.60 -24.69 -38.59
N ILE A 81 -5.76 -25.23 -38.98
CA ILE A 81 -6.59 -26.10 -38.14
C ILE A 81 -5.99 -27.51 -38.21
N SER A 82 -5.81 -28.16 -37.06
CA SER A 82 -5.24 -29.52 -37.01
C SER A 82 -6.03 -30.52 -37.85
N GLU A 83 -5.35 -31.51 -38.41
CA GLU A 83 -5.94 -32.50 -39.32
C GLU A 83 -7.09 -33.28 -38.68
N ASP A 84 -6.94 -33.70 -37.42
CA ASP A 84 -8.01 -34.37 -36.66
C ASP A 84 -9.27 -33.49 -36.57
N ILE A 85 -9.09 -32.20 -36.24
CA ILE A 85 -10.21 -31.25 -36.13
C ILE A 85 -10.82 -30.99 -37.50
N ARG A 86 -10.03 -30.86 -38.57
CA ARG A 86 -10.56 -30.69 -39.94
C ARG A 86 -11.39 -31.89 -40.37
N THR A 87 -10.96 -33.10 -40.00
CA THR A 87 -11.70 -34.34 -40.27
C THR A 87 -13.04 -34.35 -39.53
N ASP A 88 -13.03 -34.03 -38.23
CA ASP A 88 -14.26 -33.96 -37.43
C ASP A 88 -15.21 -32.86 -37.91
N LEU A 89 -14.70 -31.70 -38.31
CA LEU A 89 -15.48 -30.61 -38.92
C LEU A 89 -16.14 -31.04 -40.24
N GLY A 90 -15.46 -31.87 -41.03
CA GLY A 90 -15.98 -32.42 -42.28
C GLY A 90 -17.26 -33.25 -42.09
N ASN A 91 -17.39 -33.97 -40.96
CA ASN A 91 -18.61 -34.71 -40.61
C ASN A 91 -19.85 -33.81 -40.43
N PHE A 92 -19.62 -32.51 -40.27
CA PHE A 92 -20.65 -31.47 -40.11
C PHE A 92 -20.76 -30.54 -41.32
N GLU A 93 -20.21 -30.96 -42.48
CA GLU A 93 -20.16 -30.17 -43.72
C GLU A 93 -19.36 -28.86 -43.60
N VAL A 94 -18.53 -28.71 -42.56
CA VAL A 94 -17.65 -27.55 -42.37
C VAL A 94 -16.28 -27.88 -42.99
N ASN A 95 -15.93 -27.18 -44.07
CA ASN A 95 -14.72 -27.43 -44.84
C ASN A 95 -13.99 -26.12 -45.19
N GLU A 96 -12.98 -26.18 -46.06
CA GLU A 96 -12.19 -25.01 -46.45
C GLU A 96 -13.04 -23.85 -47.00
N SER A 97 -14.10 -24.16 -47.77
CA SER A 97 -15.01 -23.14 -48.30
C SER A 97 -15.86 -22.46 -47.22
N SER A 98 -15.98 -23.07 -46.03
CA SER A 98 -16.64 -22.50 -44.87
C SER A 98 -15.78 -21.42 -44.20
N LEU A 99 -14.46 -21.43 -44.40
CA LEU A 99 -13.56 -20.41 -43.85
C LEU A 99 -13.50 -19.20 -44.79
N ILE A 100 -13.97 -18.06 -44.30
CA ILE A 100 -13.96 -16.80 -45.03
C ILE A 100 -13.16 -15.75 -44.25
N LEU A 101 -12.56 -14.82 -44.96
CA LEU A 101 -11.91 -13.65 -44.38
C LEU A 101 -12.91 -12.49 -44.35
N LYS A 102 -13.11 -11.88 -43.19
CA LYS A 102 -13.96 -10.70 -43.01
C LYS A 102 -13.15 -9.52 -42.49
N ASP A 103 -13.49 -8.33 -42.93
CA ASP A 103 -12.98 -7.10 -42.34
C ASP A 103 -13.60 -6.91 -40.94
N PHE A 104 -12.75 -6.50 -40.00
CA PHE A 104 -13.13 -6.27 -38.63
C PHE A 104 -12.40 -5.04 -38.07
N ILE A 105 -13.14 -4.17 -37.41
CA ILE A 105 -12.57 -2.97 -36.78
C ILE A 105 -12.40 -3.24 -35.29
N LEU A 106 -11.15 -3.39 -34.85
CA LEU A 106 -10.83 -3.35 -33.44
C LEU A 106 -11.11 -1.94 -32.91
N LYS A 107 -11.84 -1.83 -31.79
CA LYS A 107 -12.19 -0.57 -31.14
C LYS A 107 -11.60 -0.52 -29.74
N TYR A 108 -11.59 0.66 -29.12
CA TYR A 108 -11.20 0.86 -27.71
C TYR A 108 -11.79 -0.21 -26.78
N ASP A 109 -13.07 -0.54 -26.96
CA ASP A 109 -13.78 -1.52 -26.14
C ASP A 109 -13.24 -2.95 -26.19
N HIS A 110 -12.54 -3.33 -27.27
CA HIS A 110 -11.98 -4.67 -27.47
C HIS A 110 -10.64 -4.89 -26.74
N TYR A 111 -9.98 -3.82 -26.30
CA TYR A 111 -8.69 -3.87 -25.63
C TYR A 111 -8.83 -3.80 -24.10
N SER A 112 -8.01 -4.57 -23.38
CA SER A 112 -7.91 -4.44 -21.93
C SER A 112 -7.24 -3.14 -21.51
N SER A 113 -7.47 -2.70 -20.26
CA SER A 113 -6.77 -1.55 -19.69
C SER A 113 -5.25 -1.69 -19.78
N GLU A 114 -4.73 -2.90 -19.56
CA GLU A 114 -3.31 -3.19 -19.68
C GLU A 114 -2.81 -2.96 -21.12
N LYS A 115 -3.51 -3.47 -22.14
CA LYS A 115 -3.13 -3.28 -23.55
C LYS A 115 -3.16 -1.81 -23.94
N ILE A 116 -4.18 -1.08 -23.49
CA ILE A 116 -4.35 0.36 -23.76
C ILE A 116 -3.21 1.15 -23.12
N LEU A 117 -3.00 0.98 -21.81
CA LEU A 117 -1.98 1.72 -21.08
C LEU A 117 -0.58 1.38 -21.58
N ARG A 118 -0.32 0.10 -21.91
CA ARG A 118 0.96 -0.30 -22.50
C ARG A 118 1.22 0.38 -23.84
N ALA A 119 0.18 0.61 -24.66
CA ALA A 119 0.31 1.27 -25.96
C ALA A 119 0.47 2.79 -25.84
N ILE A 120 -0.16 3.42 -24.83
CA ILE A 120 -0.06 4.86 -24.60
C ILE A 120 1.28 5.23 -23.94
N LEU A 121 1.71 4.47 -22.92
CA LEU A 121 2.79 4.89 -22.04
C LEU A 121 4.19 4.65 -22.65
N PRO A 122 5.21 5.43 -22.23
CA PRO A 122 6.58 5.29 -22.74
C PRO A 122 7.14 3.87 -22.55
N HIS A 123 7.56 3.21 -23.64
CA HIS A 123 8.06 1.82 -23.58
C HIS A 123 9.50 1.70 -23.03
N HIS A 124 10.29 2.78 -23.11
CA HIS A 124 11.69 2.82 -22.68
C HIS A 124 11.85 3.13 -21.18
N LYS A 125 10.74 3.36 -20.47
CA LYS A 125 10.70 3.58 -19.03
C LYS A 125 9.84 2.51 -18.38
N GLU A 126 9.94 2.41 -17.06
CA GLU A 126 9.06 1.52 -16.33
C GLU A 126 7.59 1.94 -16.50
N GLY A 127 6.73 0.98 -16.85
CA GLY A 127 5.31 1.21 -17.08
C GLY A 127 4.53 1.53 -15.80
N LEU A 128 3.21 1.66 -15.94
CA LEU A 128 2.34 1.84 -14.78
C LEU A 128 2.41 0.61 -13.87
N SER A 129 2.59 0.83 -12.57
CA SER A 129 2.51 -0.23 -11.57
C SER A 129 1.12 -0.89 -11.58
N SER A 130 1.03 -2.16 -11.18
CA SER A 130 -0.27 -2.83 -11.08
C SER A 130 -1.22 -2.07 -10.13
N PHE A 131 -2.46 -1.87 -10.56
CA PHE A 131 -3.49 -1.26 -9.74
C PHE A 131 -4.05 -2.27 -8.73
N THR A 132 -4.80 -1.78 -7.74
CA THR A 132 -5.57 -2.62 -6.81
C THR A 132 -6.98 -2.10 -6.70
N LYS A 133 -7.95 -3.02 -6.68
CA LYS A 133 -9.35 -2.70 -6.52
C LYS A 133 -9.80 -2.98 -5.08
N VAL A 134 -10.46 -2.00 -4.47
CA VAL A 134 -11.04 -2.04 -3.12
C VAL A 134 -12.51 -1.66 -3.22
N GLY A 135 -13.37 -2.67 -3.37
CA GLY A 135 -14.78 -2.47 -3.69
C GLY A 135 -14.93 -1.76 -5.03
N HIS A 136 -15.52 -0.56 -5.08
CA HIS A 136 -15.61 0.24 -6.31
C HIS A 136 -14.42 1.18 -6.56
N ILE A 137 -13.45 1.23 -5.65
CA ILE A 137 -12.30 2.13 -5.74
C ILE A 137 -11.15 1.40 -6.41
N VAL A 138 -10.56 1.99 -7.44
CA VAL A 138 -9.30 1.53 -8.04
C VAL A 138 -8.20 2.47 -7.58
N HIS A 139 -7.18 1.93 -6.93
CA HIS A 139 -6.02 2.73 -6.54
C HIS A 139 -4.77 2.33 -7.33
N VAL A 140 -3.97 3.33 -7.68
CA VAL A 140 -2.68 3.21 -8.37
C VAL A 140 -1.60 3.99 -7.62
N ASN A 141 -0.35 3.67 -7.94
CA ASN A 141 0.81 4.46 -7.53
C ASN A 141 1.48 4.98 -8.81
N ILE A 142 1.27 6.25 -9.12
CA ILE A 142 1.82 6.90 -10.31
C ILE A 142 3.23 7.42 -9.99
N ARG A 143 4.19 7.01 -10.83
CA ARG A 143 5.58 7.49 -10.75
C ARG A 143 5.71 8.86 -11.40
N GLU A 144 6.72 9.62 -10.99
CA GLU A 144 6.94 11.00 -11.46
C GLU A 144 6.93 11.12 -13.00
N HIS A 145 7.64 10.23 -13.70
CA HIS A 145 7.68 10.23 -15.17
C HIS A 145 6.36 9.87 -15.85
N LEU A 146 5.38 9.36 -15.11
CA LEU A 146 4.03 9.04 -15.59
C LEU A 146 2.98 10.10 -15.20
N LEU A 147 3.34 11.11 -14.40
CA LEU A 147 2.43 12.19 -14.01
C LEU A 147 1.78 12.92 -15.20
N PRO A 148 2.46 13.14 -16.35
CA PRO A 148 1.82 13.73 -17.54
C PRO A 148 0.67 12.89 -18.11
N TYR A 149 0.56 11.61 -17.72
CA TYR A 149 -0.48 10.67 -18.18
C TYR A 149 -1.51 10.37 -17.10
N LYS A 150 -1.48 11.04 -15.94
CA LYS A 150 -2.32 10.67 -14.79
C LYS A 150 -3.82 10.69 -15.10
N ASP A 151 -4.27 11.66 -15.89
CA ASP A 151 -5.68 11.83 -16.24
C ASP A 151 -6.16 10.73 -17.18
N ILE A 152 -5.38 10.41 -18.22
CA ILE A 152 -5.71 9.30 -19.14
C ILE A 152 -5.59 7.94 -18.44
N ILE A 153 -4.66 7.76 -17.51
CA ILE A 153 -4.59 6.57 -16.65
C ILE A 153 -5.89 6.44 -15.84
N GLY A 154 -6.32 7.54 -15.21
CA GLY A 154 -7.57 7.62 -14.46
C GLY A 154 -8.79 7.25 -15.31
N GLU A 155 -8.91 7.83 -16.51
CA GLU A 155 -10.02 7.57 -17.42
C GLU A 155 -10.04 6.13 -17.94
N VAL A 156 -8.89 5.59 -18.37
CA VAL A 156 -8.82 4.21 -18.87
C VAL A 156 -9.18 3.20 -17.79
N LEU A 157 -8.68 3.37 -16.56
CA LEU A 157 -9.01 2.46 -15.46
C LEU A 157 -10.47 2.58 -15.04
N TYR A 158 -11.03 3.79 -15.08
CA TYR A 158 -12.45 4.02 -14.81
C TYR A 158 -13.34 3.30 -15.83
N ASP A 159 -13.03 3.43 -17.13
CA ASP A 159 -13.80 2.81 -18.22
C ASP A 159 -13.72 1.29 -18.24
N LYS A 160 -12.54 0.73 -17.91
CA LYS A 160 -12.22 -0.68 -18.16
C LYS A 160 -12.32 -1.57 -16.95
N VAL A 161 -12.16 -1.04 -15.74
CA VAL A 161 -12.26 -1.87 -14.53
C VAL A 161 -13.73 -1.99 -14.14
N ALA A 162 -14.30 -3.18 -14.34
CA ALA A 162 -15.71 -3.45 -14.04
C ALA A 162 -16.10 -3.02 -12.62
N GLY A 163 -17.19 -2.26 -12.48
CA GLY A 163 -17.70 -1.78 -11.19
C GLY A 163 -16.84 -0.71 -10.51
N CYS A 164 -15.86 -0.12 -11.21
CA CYS A 164 -15.14 1.06 -10.74
C CYS A 164 -16.07 2.28 -10.70
N LYS A 165 -15.97 3.08 -9.63
CA LYS A 165 -16.64 4.39 -9.51
C LYS A 165 -15.69 5.52 -9.15
N SER A 166 -14.46 5.18 -8.75
CA SER A 166 -13.42 6.14 -8.37
C SER A 166 -12.05 5.55 -8.67
N VAL A 167 -11.19 6.31 -9.34
CA VAL A 167 -9.78 5.99 -9.52
C VAL A 167 -8.96 6.99 -8.74
N VAL A 168 -8.07 6.50 -7.88
CA VAL A 168 -7.24 7.32 -7.00
C VAL A 168 -5.76 7.00 -7.14
N ASN A 169 -4.92 8.01 -6.98
CA ASN A 169 -3.48 7.87 -6.86
C ASN A 169 -3.10 7.94 -5.37
N LYS A 170 -2.41 6.92 -4.84
CA LYS A 170 -1.83 7.00 -3.49
C LYS A 170 -0.57 7.85 -3.56
N THR A 171 -0.59 8.97 -2.83
CA THR A 171 0.60 9.81 -2.68
C THR A 171 1.52 9.21 -1.62
N ASN A 172 2.82 9.51 -1.68
CA ASN A 172 3.83 8.92 -0.79
C ASN A 172 3.78 9.47 0.65
N ILE A 173 2.81 10.32 0.99
CA ILE A 173 2.64 10.87 2.33
C ILE A 173 1.79 9.90 3.15
N ILE A 174 2.44 9.22 4.09
CA ILE A 174 1.80 8.35 5.08
C ILE A 174 1.63 9.17 6.36
N ASP A 175 0.41 9.24 6.89
CA ASP A 175 0.22 9.64 8.29
C ASP A 175 0.81 8.54 9.18
N ASN A 176 1.94 8.84 9.84
CA ASN A 176 2.77 7.84 10.50
C ASN A 176 2.04 7.10 11.64
N THR A 177 1.05 7.71 12.29
CA THR A 177 0.38 7.10 13.45
C THR A 177 -0.65 6.05 13.01
N TYR A 178 -1.51 6.36 12.04
CA TYR A 178 -2.60 5.47 11.61
C TYR A 178 -2.39 4.79 10.26
N ARG A 179 -1.28 5.12 9.58
CA ARG A 179 -0.92 4.62 8.24
C ARG A 179 -1.96 4.90 7.16
N ASN A 180 -2.67 6.03 7.28
CA ASN A 180 -3.60 6.50 6.28
C ASN A 180 -2.81 7.11 5.10
N PHE A 181 -3.23 6.78 3.89
CA PHE A 181 -2.62 7.32 2.66
C PHE A 181 -3.38 8.55 2.22
N GLN A 182 -2.66 9.64 1.93
CA GLN A 182 -3.25 10.74 1.18
C GLN A 182 -3.49 10.31 -0.27
N MET A 183 -4.72 10.53 -0.75
CA MET A 183 -5.15 10.09 -2.08
C MET A 183 -5.58 11.27 -2.94
N GLU A 184 -5.09 11.31 -4.16
CA GLU A 184 -5.56 12.22 -5.22
C GLU A 184 -6.62 11.47 -6.05
N VAL A 185 -7.80 12.06 -6.25
CA VAL A 185 -8.80 11.49 -7.15
C VAL A 185 -8.43 11.82 -8.59
N LEU A 186 -8.14 10.78 -9.38
CA LEU A 186 -7.83 10.92 -10.81
C LEU A 186 -9.11 10.94 -11.66
N LYS A 187 -10.12 10.16 -11.28
CA LYS A 187 -11.40 10.07 -12.00
C LYS A 187 -12.53 9.58 -11.09
N GLY A 188 -13.74 10.05 -11.32
CA GLY A 188 -14.94 9.59 -10.62
C GLY A 188 -15.22 10.37 -9.34
N GLU A 189 -16.05 9.80 -8.46
CA GLU A 189 -16.51 10.48 -7.25
C GLU A 189 -15.47 10.39 -6.13
N ASN A 190 -15.35 11.43 -5.30
CA ASN A 190 -14.56 11.37 -4.06
C ASN A 190 -15.33 10.66 -2.92
N LYS A 191 -15.78 9.42 -3.16
CA LYS A 191 -16.49 8.58 -2.18
C LYS A 191 -15.64 7.38 -1.80
N MET A 192 -14.96 7.49 -0.65
CA MET A 192 -14.01 6.50 -0.15
C MET A 192 -14.63 5.43 0.76
N LEU A 193 -15.90 5.61 1.17
CA LEU A 193 -16.70 4.56 1.78
C LEU A 193 -16.93 3.44 0.79
N THR A 194 -16.46 2.23 1.08
CA THR A 194 -16.49 1.09 0.15
C THR A 194 -16.86 -0.20 0.88
N MET A 195 -17.17 -1.24 0.12
CA MET A 195 -17.42 -2.59 0.62
C MET A 195 -16.61 -3.61 -0.15
N VAL A 196 -15.89 -4.46 0.58
CA VAL A 196 -15.11 -5.58 0.04
C VAL A 196 -15.67 -6.90 0.56
N LYS A 197 -15.74 -7.90 -0.31
CA LYS A 197 -16.01 -9.29 0.09
C LYS A 197 -14.71 -10.06 0.11
N GLU A 198 -14.36 -10.62 1.25
CA GLU A 198 -13.15 -11.43 1.44
C GLU A 198 -13.45 -12.53 2.47
N ASN A 199 -12.99 -13.76 2.23
CA ASN A 199 -13.09 -14.88 3.17
C ASN A 199 -14.49 -15.07 3.77
N ASN A 200 -15.52 -15.06 2.91
CA ASN A 200 -16.94 -15.16 3.27
C ASN A 200 -17.45 -14.10 4.26
N CYS A 201 -16.75 -12.97 4.34
CA CYS A 201 -17.11 -11.80 5.13
C CYS A 201 -17.25 -10.56 4.23
N ARG A 202 -18.03 -9.60 4.68
CA ARG A 202 -18.17 -8.26 4.09
C ARG A 202 -17.45 -7.26 4.96
N PHE A 203 -16.64 -6.40 4.37
CA PHE A 203 -15.92 -5.35 5.09
C PHE A 203 -16.33 -4.02 4.50
N GLU A 204 -17.06 -3.24 5.29
CA GLU A 204 -17.37 -1.85 5.00
C GLU A 204 -16.40 -0.97 5.77
N PHE A 205 -15.86 0.03 5.08
CA PHE A 205 -14.96 1.02 5.67
C PHE A 205 -14.77 2.23 4.76
N ASP A 206 -14.35 3.34 5.36
CA ASP A 206 -13.83 4.48 4.61
C ASP A 206 -12.34 4.29 4.35
N PHE A 207 -11.99 4.01 3.09
CA PHE A 207 -10.62 3.72 2.66
C PHE A 207 -9.63 4.86 2.86
N SER A 208 -10.11 6.09 3.11
CA SER A 208 -9.25 7.23 3.43
C SER A 208 -8.81 7.28 4.90
N THR A 209 -9.49 6.53 5.77
CA THR A 209 -9.33 6.61 7.24
C THR A 209 -8.74 5.36 7.87
N VAL A 210 -8.60 4.27 7.09
CA VAL A 210 -8.08 2.98 7.56
C VAL A 210 -7.07 2.38 6.58
N TYR A 211 -6.16 1.56 7.11
CA TYR A 211 -5.31 0.73 6.29
C TYR A 211 -6.05 -0.51 5.79
N TRP A 212 -6.09 -0.71 4.46
CA TRP A 212 -6.58 -1.94 3.83
C TRP A 212 -5.69 -2.36 2.66
N ASN A 213 -5.47 -3.67 2.51
CA ASN A 213 -4.71 -4.24 1.40
C ASN A 213 -5.33 -5.56 0.92
N SER A 214 -6.09 -5.50 -0.18
CA SER A 214 -6.76 -6.67 -0.77
C SER A 214 -5.79 -7.78 -1.23
N ARG A 215 -4.47 -7.49 -1.34
CA ARG A 215 -3.47 -8.49 -1.72
C ARG A 215 -3.07 -9.42 -0.56
N LEU A 216 -3.56 -9.19 0.65
CA LEU A 216 -3.34 -10.06 1.82
C LEU A 216 -4.45 -11.09 2.01
N ALA A 217 -5.49 -11.10 1.18
CA ALA A 217 -6.64 -12.00 1.31
C ALA A 217 -6.26 -13.49 1.47
N THR A 218 -5.29 -13.96 0.68
CA THR A 218 -4.81 -15.35 0.73
C THR A 218 -4.06 -15.65 2.03
N GLU A 219 -3.38 -14.66 2.62
CA GLU A 219 -2.71 -14.81 3.90
C GLU A 219 -3.71 -14.80 5.06
N HIS A 220 -4.70 -13.91 4.99
CA HIS A 220 -5.83 -13.92 5.92
C HIS A 220 -6.53 -15.28 5.92
N GLU A 221 -6.80 -15.81 4.73
CA GLU A 221 -7.41 -17.13 4.56
C GLU A 221 -6.53 -18.24 5.14
N ARG A 222 -5.23 -18.23 4.84
CA ARG A 222 -4.27 -19.24 5.32
C ARG A 222 -4.27 -19.35 6.85
N ILE A 223 -4.22 -18.22 7.56
CA ILE A 223 -4.27 -18.22 9.01
C ILE A 223 -5.62 -18.72 9.52
N VAL A 224 -6.72 -18.19 9.00
CA VAL A 224 -8.08 -18.55 9.43
C VAL A 224 -8.41 -20.02 9.15
N GLN A 225 -7.93 -20.59 8.04
CA GLN A 225 -8.09 -22.00 7.72
C GLN A 225 -7.41 -22.91 8.75
N GLY A 226 -6.25 -22.50 9.28
CA GLY A 226 -5.53 -23.23 10.33
C GLY A 226 -6.21 -23.24 11.70
N LEU A 227 -7.14 -22.32 11.96
CA LEU A 227 -7.91 -22.26 13.21
C LEU A 227 -9.04 -23.30 13.22
N LYS A 228 -9.44 -23.76 14.41
CA LYS A 228 -10.60 -24.65 14.62
C LYS A 228 -11.66 -23.95 15.49
N SER A 229 -12.89 -24.45 15.45
CA SER A 229 -13.91 -24.05 16.43
C SER A 229 -13.36 -24.24 17.85
N ASN A 230 -13.69 -23.32 18.76
CA ASN A 230 -13.20 -23.27 20.15
C ASN A 230 -11.73 -22.86 20.32
N ASN A 231 -11.01 -22.53 19.24
CA ASN A 231 -9.71 -21.86 19.40
C ASN A 231 -9.90 -20.40 19.85
N VAL A 232 -8.86 -19.84 20.44
CA VAL A 232 -8.83 -18.44 20.86
C VAL A 232 -7.87 -17.66 19.97
N LEU A 233 -8.32 -16.52 19.45
CA LEU A 233 -7.49 -15.63 18.63
C LEU A 233 -7.39 -14.25 19.30
N PHE A 234 -6.17 -13.79 19.53
CA PHE A 234 -5.87 -12.41 19.86
C PHE A 234 -5.31 -11.71 18.61
N ASP A 235 -6.01 -10.71 18.09
CA ASP A 235 -5.59 -9.93 16.94
C ASP A 235 -5.14 -8.54 17.42
N ILE A 236 -3.84 -8.33 17.54
CA ILE A 236 -3.26 -7.16 18.22
C ILE A 236 -3.44 -5.86 17.40
N PHE A 237 -3.45 -6.01 16.07
CA PHE A 237 -3.53 -4.92 15.08
C PHE A 237 -4.57 -5.28 14.00
N ALA A 238 -5.82 -5.38 14.45
CA ALA A 238 -6.91 -5.99 13.70
C ALA A 238 -7.36 -5.15 12.49
N GLY A 239 -7.10 -3.85 12.46
CA GLY A 239 -7.69 -2.94 11.48
C GLY A 239 -9.21 -3.07 11.48
N VAL A 240 -9.80 -3.32 10.30
CA VAL A 240 -11.24 -3.57 10.14
C VAL A 240 -11.64 -5.05 10.34
N GLY A 241 -10.69 -5.88 10.75
CA GLY A 241 -10.86 -7.27 11.21
C GLY A 241 -10.79 -8.38 10.15
N PRO A 242 -9.87 -8.37 9.17
CA PRO A 242 -9.82 -9.40 8.13
C PRO A 242 -9.41 -10.79 8.65
N PHE A 243 -8.67 -10.89 9.78
CA PHE A 243 -8.50 -12.17 10.49
C PHE A 243 -9.64 -12.42 11.48
N SER A 244 -9.96 -11.38 12.27
CA SER A 244 -10.87 -11.43 13.40
C SER A 244 -12.29 -11.89 13.04
N LEU A 245 -12.88 -11.32 11.98
CA LEU A 245 -14.26 -11.62 11.60
C LEU A 245 -14.43 -13.05 11.05
N PRO A 246 -13.63 -13.50 10.07
CA PRO A 246 -13.71 -14.89 9.60
C PRO A 246 -13.44 -15.90 10.72
N ALA A 247 -12.48 -15.65 11.62
CA ALA A 247 -12.20 -16.52 12.76
C ALA A 247 -13.39 -16.63 13.71
N ALA A 248 -14.01 -15.49 14.07
CA ALA A 248 -15.18 -15.47 14.95
C ALA A 248 -16.39 -16.17 14.32
N LYS A 249 -16.61 -16.03 13.01
CA LYS A 249 -17.65 -16.78 12.27
C LYS A 249 -17.40 -18.29 12.24
N LYS A 250 -16.14 -18.71 12.30
CA LYS A 250 -15.74 -20.12 12.37
C LYS A 250 -15.95 -20.74 13.76
N GLY A 251 -16.40 -19.95 14.75
CA GLY A 251 -16.62 -20.40 16.12
C GLY A 251 -15.40 -20.24 17.04
N CYS A 252 -14.41 -19.44 16.66
CA CYS A 252 -13.33 -19.06 17.57
C CYS A 252 -13.82 -18.00 18.58
N LYS A 253 -13.21 -17.98 19.76
CA LYS A 253 -13.28 -16.82 20.66
C LYS A 253 -12.21 -15.82 20.24
N VAL A 254 -12.61 -14.61 19.90
CA VAL A 254 -11.71 -13.60 19.32
C VAL A 254 -11.69 -12.33 20.16
N PHE A 255 -10.49 -11.82 20.42
CA PHE A 255 -10.23 -10.52 21.02
C PHE A 255 -9.44 -9.70 20.01
N ALA A 256 -10.04 -8.64 19.49
CA ALA A 256 -9.49 -7.86 18.39
C ALA A 256 -9.24 -6.43 18.82
N ASN A 257 -8.03 -5.93 18.59
CA ASN A 257 -7.59 -4.61 18.99
C ASN A 257 -7.05 -3.83 17.79
N ASP A 258 -7.30 -2.53 17.74
CA ASP A 258 -6.56 -1.64 16.85
C ASP A 258 -6.41 -0.26 17.50
N LEU A 259 -5.26 0.39 17.28
CA LEU A 259 -5.01 1.73 17.83
C LEU A 259 -5.83 2.81 17.10
N ASN A 260 -6.11 2.64 15.81
CA ASN A 260 -6.86 3.62 15.04
C ASN A 260 -8.35 3.57 15.42
N PRO A 261 -8.95 4.66 15.95
CA PRO A 261 -10.36 4.68 16.33
C PRO A 261 -11.31 4.46 15.14
N GLU A 262 -10.93 4.88 13.92
CA GLU A 262 -11.73 4.60 12.73
C GLU A 262 -11.68 3.10 12.36
N SER A 263 -10.51 2.45 12.45
CA SER A 263 -10.41 1.00 12.30
C SER A 263 -11.30 0.26 13.29
N PHE A 264 -11.27 0.64 14.57
CA PHE A 264 -12.11 0.04 15.62
C PHE A 264 -13.60 0.23 15.35
N LYS A 265 -14.01 1.45 14.97
CA LYS A 265 -15.40 1.75 14.57
C LYS A 265 -15.85 0.84 13.42
N TRP A 266 -15.03 0.69 12.39
CA TRP A 266 -15.33 -0.20 11.26
C TRP A 266 -15.29 -1.67 11.64
N LEU A 267 -14.39 -2.10 12.52
CA LEU A 267 -14.37 -3.45 13.07
C LEU A 267 -15.68 -3.79 13.81
N ALA A 268 -16.15 -2.89 14.68
CA ALA A 268 -17.41 -3.05 15.41
C ALA A 268 -18.64 -3.01 14.48
N HIS A 269 -18.62 -2.14 13.47
CA HIS A 269 -19.65 -2.13 12.40
C HIS A 269 -19.64 -3.45 11.62
N ASN A 270 -18.47 -3.89 11.18
CA ASN A 270 -18.32 -5.10 10.38
C ASN A 270 -18.72 -6.36 11.16
N LYS A 271 -18.47 -6.41 12.48
CA LYS A 271 -19.00 -7.46 13.37
C LYS A 271 -20.52 -7.60 13.22
N LYS A 272 -21.24 -6.47 13.25
CA LYS A 272 -22.71 -6.43 13.13
C LYS A 272 -23.19 -6.87 11.74
N ILE A 273 -22.65 -6.32 10.66
CA ILE A 273 -23.12 -6.64 9.30
C ILE A 273 -22.83 -8.10 8.90
N ASN A 274 -21.80 -8.71 9.50
CA ASN A 274 -21.48 -10.13 9.30
C ASN A 274 -22.22 -11.07 10.24
N LYS A 275 -23.06 -10.54 11.14
CA LYS A 275 -23.83 -11.31 12.12
C LYS A 275 -22.93 -12.21 12.98
N VAL A 276 -21.76 -11.70 13.37
CA VAL A 276 -20.87 -12.42 14.29
C VAL A 276 -21.52 -12.42 15.68
N PRO A 277 -21.68 -13.59 16.33
CA PRO A 277 -22.24 -13.66 17.68
C PRO A 277 -21.46 -12.79 18.67
N ASP A 278 -22.16 -12.12 19.58
CA ASP A 278 -21.51 -11.18 20.50
C ASP A 278 -20.47 -11.84 21.39
N ASN A 279 -20.71 -13.09 21.77
CA ASN A 279 -19.78 -13.87 22.58
C ASN A 279 -18.52 -14.30 21.82
N ASN A 280 -18.52 -14.28 20.49
CA ASN A 280 -17.39 -14.77 19.70
C ASN A 280 -16.34 -13.69 19.39
N LEU A 281 -16.69 -12.40 19.40
CA LEU A 281 -15.77 -11.32 19.07
C LEU A 281 -15.93 -10.14 20.03
N THR A 282 -14.86 -9.82 20.75
CA THR A 282 -14.74 -8.63 21.60
C THR A 282 -13.74 -7.67 20.98
N CYS A 283 -14.12 -6.41 20.78
CA CYS A 283 -13.31 -5.40 20.09
C CYS A 283 -12.77 -4.38 21.09
N TYR A 284 -11.53 -3.90 20.87
CA TYR A 284 -10.82 -2.94 21.71
C TYR A 284 -10.17 -1.84 20.86
N ASN A 285 -9.97 -0.67 21.47
CA ASN A 285 -9.27 0.46 20.87
C ASN A 285 -8.25 1.03 21.87
N ILE A 286 -7.16 0.30 22.05
CA ILE A 286 -6.05 0.68 22.94
C ILE A 286 -4.71 0.39 22.24
N ASP A 287 -3.61 0.87 22.83
CA ASP A 287 -2.29 0.54 22.33
C ASP A 287 -2.03 -0.98 22.33
N GLY A 288 -1.36 -1.48 21.30
CA GLY A 288 -1.13 -2.92 21.14
C GLY A 288 -0.32 -3.54 22.29
N ARG A 289 0.59 -2.78 22.90
CA ARG A 289 1.37 -3.23 24.05
C ARG A 289 0.52 -3.25 25.31
N GLU A 290 -0.30 -2.22 25.51
CA GLU A 290 -1.28 -2.19 26.60
C GLU A 290 -2.25 -3.37 26.48
N PHE A 291 -2.73 -3.68 25.27
CA PHE A 291 -3.58 -4.84 25.01
C PHE A 291 -2.92 -6.17 25.39
N ILE A 292 -1.62 -6.35 25.07
CA ILE A 292 -0.86 -7.54 25.47
C ILE A 292 -0.76 -7.64 27.01
N LEU A 293 -0.40 -6.54 27.66
CA LEU A 293 -0.14 -6.50 29.11
C LEU A 293 -1.40 -6.58 29.98
N THR A 294 -2.57 -6.27 29.41
CA THR A 294 -3.86 -6.25 30.12
C THR A 294 -4.79 -7.34 29.57
N VAL A 295 -5.47 -7.08 28.46
CA VAL A 295 -6.53 -7.93 27.90
C VAL A 295 -6.02 -9.35 27.58
N LEU A 296 -4.90 -9.46 26.86
CA LEU A 296 -4.35 -10.76 26.51
C LEU A 296 -3.93 -11.51 27.76
N LYS A 297 -3.15 -10.88 28.63
CA LYS A 297 -2.69 -11.45 29.90
C LYS A 297 -3.85 -11.99 30.74
N ASP A 298 -4.88 -11.18 30.97
CA ASP A 298 -6.01 -11.51 31.85
C ASP A 298 -6.90 -12.61 31.28
N ASN A 299 -6.97 -12.72 29.95
CA ASN A 299 -7.78 -13.74 29.30
C ASN A 299 -7.01 -15.03 29.04
N LEU A 300 -5.69 -14.98 28.80
CA LEU A 300 -4.90 -16.15 28.46
C LEU A 300 -4.99 -17.24 29.54
N LEU A 301 -4.94 -16.85 30.82
CA LEU A 301 -5.06 -17.80 31.93
C LEU A 301 -6.44 -18.49 31.98
N LYS A 302 -7.48 -17.81 31.50
CA LYS A 302 -8.83 -18.39 31.40
C LYS A 302 -8.96 -19.40 30.26
N PHE A 303 -8.06 -19.31 29.28
CA PHE A 303 -8.04 -20.15 28.09
C PHE A 303 -6.79 -21.07 28.04
N SER A 304 -6.28 -21.45 29.21
CA SER A 304 -5.05 -22.24 29.32
C SER A 304 -5.16 -23.67 28.78
N ASN A 305 -6.38 -24.16 28.56
CA ASN A 305 -6.66 -25.51 28.06
C ASN A 305 -7.03 -25.50 26.57
N GLU A 306 -7.08 -24.33 25.96
CA GLU A 306 -7.45 -24.10 24.58
C GLU A 306 -6.22 -23.79 23.72
N ASN A 307 -6.33 -24.04 22.42
CA ASN A 307 -5.30 -23.58 21.49
C ASN A 307 -5.44 -22.07 21.29
N VAL A 308 -4.42 -21.32 21.73
CA VAL A 308 -4.38 -19.87 21.64
C VAL A 308 -3.45 -19.43 20.51
N PHE A 309 -3.97 -18.55 19.66
CA PHE A 309 -3.29 -17.95 18.54
C PHE A 309 -3.24 -16.43 18.69
N ILE A 310 -2.15 -15.83 18.27
CA ILE A 310 -1.94 -14.38 18.31
C ILE A 310 -1.50 -13.90 16.92
N THR A 311 -2.16 -12.89 16.36
CA THR A 311 -1.75 -12.26 15.09
C THR A 311 -1.25 -10.84 15.32
N MET A 312 -0.07 -10.55 14.78
CA MET A 312 0.57 -9.24 14.88
C MET A 312 0.89 -8.70 13.48
N ASN A 313 -0.15 -8.32 12.74
CA ASN A 313 -0.05 -7.83 11.35
C ASN A 313 0.34 -6.35 11.25
N LEU A 314 1.49 -6.00 11.82
CA LEU A 314 2.07 -4.66 11.74
C LEU A 314 3.53 -4.75 11.26
N PRO A 315 3.80 -5.07 9.97
CA PRO A 315 5.11 -5.60 9.56
C PRO A 315 6.31 -4.68 9.77
N ALA A 316 6.10 -3.36 9.90
CA ALA A 316 7.18 -2.44 10.19
C ALA A 316 7.65 -2.48 11.65
N MET A 317 6.79 -2.90 12.58
CA MET A 317 7.01 -2.72 14.03
C MET A 317 6.62 -3.94 14.89
N ALA A 318 5.91 -4.94 14.36
CA ALA A 318 5.38 -6.04 15.17
C ALA A 318 6.45 -6.77 15.99
N VAL A 319 7.67 -6.89 15.47
CA VAL A 319 8.79 -7.50 16.20
C VAL A 319 9.13 -6.76 17.50
N GLU A 320 8.92 -5.44 17.55
CA GLU A 320 9.20 -4.60 18.73
C GLU A 320 8.22 -4.83 19.88
N PHE A 321 7.11 -5.53 19.65
CA PHE A 321 6.14 -5.89 20.68
C PHE A 321 6.40 -7.29 21.28
N LEU A 322 7.41 -8.00 20.78
CA LEU A 322 7.78 -9.32 21.29
C LEU A 322 8.33 -9.28 22.73
N ASP A 323 8.97 -8.17 23.10
CA ASP A 323 9.45 -7.91 24.44
C ASP A 323 8.31 -7.89 25.49
N ALA A 324 7.08 -7.53 25.09
CA ALA A 324 5.92 -7.50 25.98
C ALA A 324 5.50 -8.90 26.48
N TYR A 325 5.91 -9.97 25.80
CA TYR A 325 5.64 -11.34 26.22
C TYR A 325 6.66 -11.89 27.22
N ILE A 326 7.85 -11.28 27.31
CA ILE A 326 8.92 -11.76 28.18
C ILE A 326 8.52 -11.53 29.64
N GLY A 327 8.36 -12.62 30.39
CA GLY A 327 7.94 -12.57 31.80
C GLY A 327 6.54 -12.00 32.01
N LEU A 328 5.66 -12.08 31.00
CA LEU A 328 4.27 -11.60 31.06
C LEU A 328 3.52 -12.12 32.31
N PHE A 329 3.85 -13.34 32.74
CA PHE A 329 3.30 -14.06 33.88
C PHE A 329 4.31 -14.31 35.00
N LYS A 330 5.38 -13.51 35.11
CA LYS A 330 6.42 -13.68 36.14
C LYS A 330 5.88 -13.81 37.58
N ASN A 331 4.75 -13.16 37.87
CA ASN A 331 4.11 -13.16 39.19
C ASN A 331 2.84 -14.04 39.26
N PHE A 332 2.65 -14.94 38.29
CA PHE A 332 1.45 -15.79 38.19
C PHE A 332 1.84 -17.25 38.06
N VAL A 333 1.03 -18.12 38.66
CA VAL A 333 1.14 -19.57 38.44
C VAL A 333 0.40 -19.89 37.14
N ILE A 334 1.15 -20.24 36.09
CA ILE A 334 0.54 -20.76 34.86
C ILE A 334 0.15 -22.23 35.08
N PRO A 335 -1.06 -22.67 34.69
CA PRO A 335 -1.48 -24.06 34.77
C PRO A 335 -0.47 -25.03 34.15
N GLU A 336 -0.33 -26.21 34.76
CA GLU A 336 0.59 -27.24 34.24
C GLU A 336 0.24 -27.66 32.81
N SER A 337 -1.06 -27.72 32.49
CA SER A 337 -1.60 -28.06 31.17
C SER A 337 -1.27 -27.06 30.06
N PHE A 338 -0.81 -25.86 30.38
CA PHE A 338 -0.42 -24.88 29.38
C PHE A 338 0.88 -25.31 28.70
N GLU A 339 0.85 -25.50 27.38
CA GLU A 339 2.06 -25.80 26.60
C GLU A 339 2.68 -24.52 26.04
N TYR A 340 1.98 -23.84 25.12
CA TYR A 340 2.44 -22.64 24.45
C TYR A 340 1.28 -21.85 23.83
N VAL A 341 1.54 -20.60 23.48
CA VAL A 341 0.73 -19.85 22.51
C VAL A 341 1.41 -19.81 21.15
N THR A 342 0.62 -19.87 20.07
CA THR A 342 1.14 -19.68 18.71
C THR A 342 1.06 -18.21 18.32
N VAL A 343 2.19 -17.59 17.99
CA VAL A 343 2.25 -16.18 17.55
C VAL A 343 2.65 -16.10 16.09
N PHE A 344 1.85 -15.40 15.29
CA PHE A 344 2.16 -15.03 13.92
C PHE A 344 2.64 -13.58 13.87
N VAL A 345 3.95 -13.41 13.76
CA VAL A 345 4.60 -12.10 13.70
C VAL A 345 4.89 -11.76 12.25
N TYR A 346 4.38 -10.64 11.76
CA TYR A 346 4.72 -10.18 10.42
C TYR A 346 5.87 -9.18 10.49
N CYS A 347 6.80 -9.24 9.54
CA CYS A 347 7.91 -8.31 9.47
C CYS A 347 8.30 -7.97 8.02
N PHE A 348 8.96 -6.82 7.82
CA PHE A 348 9.62 -6.52 6.55
C PHE A 348 11.08 -6.94 6.60
N ALA A 349 11.50 -7.76 5.63
CA ALA A 349 12.90 -8.10 5.41
C ALA A 349 13.43 -7.28 4.21
N LYS A 350 14.50 -6.51 4.42
CA LYS A 350 15.13 -5.67 3.39
C LYS A 350 16.54 -6.18 3.09
N GLY A 351 16.77 -6.59 1.85
CA GLY A 351 18.06 -7.13 1.38
C GLY A 351 17.95 -8.55 0.87
N ASP A 352 19.11 -9.13 0.60
CA ASP A 352 19.24 -10.52 0.17
C ASP A 352 18.98 -11.47 1.36
N ASN A 353 18.44 -12.66 1.06
CA ASN A 353 18.07 -13.67 2.06
C ASN A 353 17.03 -13.20 3.10
N ALA A 354 15.81 -12.90 2.63
CA ALA A 354 14.72 -12.40 3.47
C ALA A 354 14.34 -13.31 4.66
N GLU A 355 14.54 -14.62 4.56
CA GLU A 355 14.28 -15.56 5.65
C GLU A 355 15.24 -15.36 6.83
N GLU A 356 16.54 -15.26 6.55
CA GLU A 356 17.55 -15.03 7.58
C GLU A 356 17.37 -13.66 8.25
N ILE A 357 17.03 -12.63 7.47
CA ILE A 357 16.71 -11.30 8.01
C ILE A 357 15.50 -11.38 8.94
N ALA A 358 14.42 -12.05 8.53
CA ALA A 358 13.24 -12.22 9.37
C ALA A 358 13.57 -12.97 10.67
N ARG A 359 14.36 -14.05 10.58
CA ARG A 359 14.84 -14.80 11.74
C ARG A 359 15.62 -13.91 12.70
N LYS A 360 16.59 -13.15 12.20
CA LYS A 360 17.41 -12.24 12.99
C LYS A 360 16.56 -11.18 13.70
N LEU A 361 15.56 -10.60 13.03
CA LEU A 361 14.65 -9.64 13.64
C LEU A 361 13.89 -10.23 14.84
N ILE A 362 13.52 -11.51 14.81
CA ILE A 362 12.90 -12.18 15.97
C ILE A 362 13.92 -12.36 17.09
N LEU A 363 15.11 -12.90 16.78
CA LEU A 363 16.17 -13.14 17.77
C LEU A 363 16.56 -11.84 18.49
N ASP A 364 16.68 -10.75 17.73
CA ASP A 364 17.09 -9.44 18.25
C ASP A 364 16.02 -8.79 19.15
N ASN A 365 14.73 -9.14 18.98
CA ASN A 365 13.64 -8.55 19.78
C ASN A 365 13.13 -9.48 20.90
N LEU A 366 13.39 -10.78 20.81
CA LEU A 366 13.00 -11.77 21.82
C LEU A 366 14.23 -12.24 22.61
N GLN A 367 14.97 -11.29 23.20
CA GLN A 367 16.23 -11.56 23.90
C GLN A 367 16.00 -12.14 25.30
N VAL A 368 15.95 -13.46 25.40
CA VAL A 368 15.71 -14.21 26.64
C VAL A 368 16.99 -14.97 27.05
N TYR A 369 17.41 -14.86 28.31
CA TYR A 369 18.59 -15.58 28.81
C TYR A 369 18.30 -17.08 28.99
N GLY A 370 19.25 -17.94 28.60
CA GLY A 370 19.16 -19.39 28.80
C GLY A 370 18.15 -20.11 27.89
N VAL A 371 17.52 -19.42 26.95
CA VAL A 371 16.53 -19.99 26.02
C VAL A 371 17.04 -19.82 24.59
N ASP A 372 17.19 -20.93 23.86
CA ASP A 372 17.45 -20.86 22.42
C ASP A 372 16.15 -20.55 21.66
N ILE A 373 16.01 -19.29 21.25
CA ILE A 373 14.85 -18.80 20.51
C ILE A 373 14.69 -19.47 19.15
N ASN A 374 15.76 -20.01 18.54
CA ASN A 374 15.62 -20.72 17.27
C ASN A 374 14.69 -21.93 17.39
N THR A 375 14.70 -22.61 18.54
CA THR A 375 13.81 -23.74 18.81
C THR A 375 12.33 -23.33 18.86
N LYS A 376 12.05 -22.05 19.12
CA LYS A 376 10.70 -21.49 19.26
C LYS A 376 10.14 -21.05 17.90
N ILE A 377 10.99 -20.80 16.91
CA ILE A 377 10.61 -20.51 15.51
C ILE A 377 10.20 -21.81 14.82
N LYS A 378 8.93 -21.91 14.43
CA LYS A 378 8.37 -23.12 13.79
C LYS A 378 8.25 -23.00 12.28
N GLU A 379 8.13 -21.79 11.76
CA GLU A 379 7.99 -21.53 10.33
C GLU A 379 8.38 -20.09 10.03
N ILE A 380 9.05 -19.87 8.91
CA ILE A 380 9.22 -18.56 8.29
C ILE A 380 8.64 -18.64 6.88
N PHE A 381 7.71 -17.76 6.58
CA PHE A 381 6.93 -17.80 5.34
C PHE A 381 7.01 -16.46 4.62
N LYS A 382 7.34 -16.48 3.32
CA LYS A 382 7.26 -15.30 2.46
C LYS A 382 5.81 -15.03 2.08
N VAL A 383 5.23 -13.98 2.64
CA VAL A 383 3.84 -13.58 2.38
C VAL A 383 3.73 -12.94 1.00
N ARG A 384 4.59 -11.96 0.70
CA ARG A 384 4.60 -11.24 -0.59
C ARG A 384 5.86 -10.40 -0.76
N THR A 385 6.15 -10.07 -2.02
CA THR A 385 7.09 -8.99 -2.35
C THR A 385 6.41 -7.63 -2.24
N VAL A 386 7.05 -6.71 -1.51
CA VAL A 386 6.56 -5.36 -1.23
C VAL A 386 7.08 -4.38 -2.27
N SER A 387 8.39 -4.41 -2.48
CA SER A 387 9.13 -3.64 -3.48
C SER A 387 10.43 -4.38 -3.80
N SER A 388 11.24 -3.86 -4.73
CA SER A 388 12.59 -4.38 -4.98
C SER A 388 13.36 -4.52 -3.66
N MET A 389 13.97 -5.69 -3.45
CA MET A 389 14.74 -6.04 -2.24
C MET A 389 13.97 -5.94 -0.91
N LYS A 390 12.64 -5.89 -0.93
CA LYS A 390 11.81 -5.82 0.29
C LYS A 390 10.69 -6.85 0.25
N GLU A 391 10.79 -7.81 1.15
CA GLU A 391 9.81 -8.88 1.33
C GLU A 391 8.99 -8.65 2.61
N MET A 392 7.72 -9.03 2.57
CA MET A 392 6.89 -9.19 3.76
C MET A 392 6.94 -10.65 4.16
N MET A 393 7.41 -10.90 5.38
CA MET A 393 7.59 -12.22 5.96
C MET A 393 6.62 -12.41 7.11
N ARG A 394 6.23 -13.66 7.36
CA ARG A 394 5.54 -14.09 8.58
C ARG A 394 6.42 -15.10 9.29
N VAL A 395 6.64 -14.90 10.58
CA VAL A 395 7.29 -15.88 11.44
C VAL A 395 6.26 -16.46 12.40
N LYS A 396 6.15 -17.80 12.42
CA LYS A 396 5.34 -18.54 13.39
C LYS A 396 6.22 -18.92 14.57
N LEU A 397 5.85 -18.47 15.77
CA LEU A 397 6.53 -18.74 17.03
C LEU A 397 5.64 -19.54 17.96
N HIS A 398 6.23 -20.44 18.74
CA HIS A 398 5.58 -21.00 19.93
C HIS A 398 6.20 -20.36 21.17
N LEU A 399 5.42 -19.58 21.93
CA LEU A 399 5.86 -18.98 23.19
C LEU A 399 5.33 -19.81 24.35
N ASP A 400 6.23 -20.46 25.07
CA ASP A 400 5.95 -21.34 26.20
C ASP A 400 6.37 -20.70 27.54
N LYS A 401 6.30 -21.48 28.62
CA LYS A 401 6.58 -21.02 29.99
C LYS A 401 7.97 -20.40 30.15
N ASP A 402 8.98 -20.89 29.42
CA ASP A 402 10.35 -20.37 29.47
C ASP A 402 10.41 -18.88 29.13
N ILE A 403 9.56 -18.44 28.20
CA ILE A 403 9.46 -17.05 27.75
C ILE A 403 8.44 -16.27 28.59
N LEU A 404 7.29 -16.88 28.83
CA LEU A 404 6.13 -16.22 29.43
C LEU A 404 6.24 -16.04 30.95
N VAL A 405 6.89 -16.96 31.67
CA VAL A 405 7.05 -16.93 33.14
C VAL A 405 8.47 -16.52 33.54
N GLY A 406 9.46 -16.90 32.72
CA GLY A 406 10.86 -17.00 33.11
C GLY A 406 11.44 -15.81 33.88
N ASN A 407 12.48 -16.09 34.67
CA ASN A 407 13.36 -15.14 35.36
C ASN A 407 14.20 -14.28 34.39
N CYS A 408 13.62 -13.89 33.26
CA CYS A 408 14.32 -13.39 32.11
C CYS A 408 14.29 -11.87 32.12
N THR A 409 15.35 -11.26 32.62
CA THR A 409 15.67 -9.88 32.28
C THR A 409 16.00 -9.83 30.80
N SER A 410 15.27 -9.02 30.03
CA SER A 410 15.68 -8.66 28.67
C SER A 410 17.14 -8.20 28.70
N LYS A 411 18.01 -8.69 27.82
CA LYS A 411 19.43 -8.25 27.76
C LYS A 411 19.54 -6.72 27.65
N ARG A 412 18.55 -6.03 27.05
CA ARG A 412 18.44 -4.55 27.07
C ARG A 412 18.31 -3.97 28.49
N LYS A 413 17.52 -4.57 29.38
CA LYS A 413 17.37 -4.09 30.78
C LYS A 413 18.64 -4.30 31.60
N MET A 414 19.40 -5.36 31.33
CA MET A 414 20.65 -5.66 32.04
C MET A 414 21.82 -4.82 31.54
N ASN A 415 21.92 -4.58 30.23
CA ASN A 415 22.85 -3.59 29.68
C ASN A 415 22.51 -2.19 30.21
N CYS A 416 21.25 -1.77 30.23
CA CYS A 416 20.90 -0.48 30.86
C CYS A 416 21.26 -0.41 32.35
N GLN A 417 21.21 -1.51 33.12
CA GLN A 417 21.61 -1.51 34.54
C GLN A 417 23.13 -1.50 34.74
N ILE A 418 23.88 -2.26 33.93
CA ILE A 418 25.34 -2.31 33.95
C ILE A 418 25.95 -1.03 33.35
N ASP A 419 25.30 -0.44 32.34
CA ASP A 419 25.63 0.86 31.74
C ASP A 419 25.26 2.03 32.67
N MET A 420 24.28 1.86 33.57
CA MET A 420 23.98 2.86 34.61
C MET A 420 25.01 2.86 35.74
N GLU A 421 25.52 1.69 36.15
CA GLU A 421 26.55 1.58 37.20
C GLU A 421 27.94 2.00 36.66
N ASN A 422 28.32 1.59 35.45
CA ASN A 422 29.58 2.03 34.81
C ASN A 422 29.50 3.45 34.23
N GLY A 423 28.31 3.89 33.82
CA GLY A 423 28.07 5.23 33.29
C GLY A 423 28.07 6.32 34.36
N GLN A 424 27.82 6.00 35.64
CA GLN A 424 27.92 7.00 36.72
C GLN A 424 29.37 7.42 37.00
N GLU A 425 30.33 6.49 36.93
CA GLU A 425 31.77 6.81 37.11
C GLU A 425 32.35 7.53 35.89
N GLN A 426 31.97 7.16 34.66
CA GLN A 426 32.43 7.84 33.44
C GLN A 426 31.71 9.18 33.15
N GLN A 427 30.41 9.32 33.49
CA GLN A 427 29.69 10.59 33.33
C GLN A 427 30.15 11.65 34.34
N GLU A 428 30.68 11.30 35.52
CA GLU A 428 31.22 12.30 36.44
C GLU A 428 32.54 12.92 35.95
N GLU A 429 33.37 12.17 35.21
CA GLU A 429 34.59 12.69 34.58
C GLU A 429 34.29 13.43 33.27
N GLU A 430 33.49 12.86 32.37
CA GLU A 430 33.11 13.51 31.11
C GLU A 430 32.21 14.74 31.33
N SER A 431 31.33 14.76 32.35
CA SER A 431 30.50 15.94 32.63
C SER A 431 31.30 17.12 33.19
N LYS A 432 32.45 16.88 33.86
CA LYS A 432 33.36 17.95 34.30
C LYS A 432 34.05 18.59 33.10
N GLU A 433 34.50 17.78 32.14
CA GLU A 433 35.17 18.24 30.92
C GLU A 433 34.17 18.93 29.97
N VAL A 434 32.98 18.37 29.78
CA VAL A 434 31.92 18.95 28.95
C VAL A 434 31.36 20.24 29.56
N LYS A 435 31.22 20.36 30.89
CA LYS A 435 30.84 21.62 31.55
C LYS A 435 31.91 22.71 31.41
N ALA A 436 33.20 22.35 31.42
CA ALA A 436 34.29 23.29 31.18
C ALA A 436 34.29 23.79 29.72
N ASN A 437 34.08 22.88 28.76
CA ASN A 437 34.00 23.21 27.34
C ASN A 437 32.74 24.04 27.00
N LEU A 438 31.58 23.72 27.58
CA LEU A 438 30.34 24.49 27.42
C LEU A 438 30.45 25.89 28.02
N LYS A 439 31.15 26.08 29.16
CA LYS A 439 31.42 27.42 29.70
C LYS A 439 32.27 28.25 28.74
N ASN A 440 33.31 27.67 28.15
CA ASN A 440 34.18 28.37 27.19
C ASN A 440 33.46 28.73 25.89
N ILE A 441 32.56 27.86 25.39
CA ILE A 441 31.72 28.15 24.22
C ILE A 441 30.73 29.28 24.54
N ASN A 442 30.07 29.23 25.71
CA ASN A 442 29.07 30.23 26.07
C ASN A 442 29.68 31.64 26.29
N VAL A 443 30.95 31.71 26.75
CA VAL A 443 31.71 32.98 26.82
C VAL A 443 32.00 33.53 25.43
N LYS A 444 32.49 32.70 24.50
CA LYS A 444 32.75 33.11 23.10
C LYS A 444 31.47 33.51 22.36
N THR A 445 30.36 32.85 22.62
CA THR A 445 29.06 33.19 22.04
C THR A 445 28.54 34.51 22.60
N LYS A 446 28.71 34.80 23.90
CA LYS A 446 28.35 36.11 24.47
C LYS A 446 29.19 37.26 23.91
N GLU A 447 30.48 37.06 23.68
CA GLU A 447 31.33 38.08 23.06
C GLU A 447 30.89 38.39 21.62
N LYS A 448 30.59 37.35 20.82
CA LYS A 448 30.06 37.53 19.46
C LYS A 448 28.68 38.20 19.43
N VAL A 449 27.79 37.86 20.36
CA VAL A 449 26.47 38.52 20.47
C VAL A 449 26.64 40.00 20.82
N LEU A 450 27.57 40.34 21.71
CA LEU A 450 27.86 41.73 22.05
C LEU A 450 28.44 42.53 20.88
N GLU A 451 29.28 41.90 20.03
CA GLU A 451 29.75 42.52 18.78
C GLU A 451 28.62 42.75 17.78
N ILE A 452 27.71 41.77 17.63
CA ILE A 452 26.54 41.88 16.75
C ILE A 452 25.61 42.99 17.24
N ASP A 453 25.35 43.09 18.53
CA ASP A 453 24.50 44.14 19.11
C ASP A 453 25.12 45.54 18.92
N LYS A 454 26.44 45.67 19.06
CA LYS A 454 27.15 46.93 18.76
C LYS A 454 27.04 47.30 17.29
N ALA A 455 27.18 46.31 16.39
CA ALA A 455 27.01 46.54 14.96
C ALA A 455 25.57 46.92 14.60
N LEU A 456 24.57 46.30 15.25
CA LEU A 456 23.16 46.60 15.08
C LEU A 456 22.82 48.02 15.56
N ALA A 457 23.35 48.42 16.71
CA ALA A 457 23.16 49.77 17.25
C ALA A 457 23.80 50.84 16.34
N SER A 458 24.98 50.56 15.77
CA SER A 458 25.63 51.42 14.78
C SER A 458 24.78 51.57 13.52
N LEU A 459 24.24 50.45 12.99
CA LEU A 459 23.34 50.45 11.84
C LEU A 459 22.04 51.21 12.13
N GLN A 460 21.44 51.05 13.30
CA GLN A 460 20.23 51.78 13.70
C GLN A 460 20.48 53.29 13.82
N ASN A 461 21.65 53.70 14.28
CA ASN A 461 22.03 55.11 14.32
C ASN A 461 22.23 55.67 12.91
N THR A 462 22.86 54.94 12.00
CA THR A 462 22.99 55.32 10.58
C THR A 462 21.63 55.45 9.88
N VAL A 463 20.67 54.56 10.20
CA VAL A 463 19.30 54.63 9.68
C VAL A 463 18.55 55.85 10.24
N ARG A 464 18.81 56.24 11.49
CA ARG A 464 18.20 57.44 12.09
C ARG A 464 18.76 58.75 11.51
N THR A 465 20.07 58.83 11.26
CA THR A 465 20.68 60.01 10.61
C THR A 465 20.20 60.16 9.18
N THR A 466 20.18 59.08 8.40
CA THR A 466 19.65 59.10 7.02
C THR A 466 18.15 59.43 6.95
N ALA A 467 17.33 58.93 7.87
CA ALA A 467 15.91 59.30 7.96
C ALA A 467 15.68 60.78 8.35
N SER A 468 16.64 61.39 9.05
CA SER A 468 16.60 62.81 9.43
C SER A 468 16.98 63.70 8.23
N GLU A 469 17.98 63.30 7.46
CA GLU A 469 18.42 63.98 6.22
C GLU A 469 17.35 63.91 5.10
N VAL A 470 16.59 62.80 5.02
CA VAL A 470 15.47 62.66 4.07
C VAL A 470 14.29 63.58 4.44
N LYS A 471 14.00 63.78 5.73
CA LYS A 471 12.95 64.72 6.17
C LYS A 471 13.33 66.19 5.95
N GLU A 472 14.62 66.50 5.97
CA GLU A 472 15.12 67.86 5.71
C GLU A 472 15.12 68.18 4.21
N THR A 473 15.39 67.19 3.35
CA THR A 473 15.29 67.32 1.88
C THR A 473 13.85 67.35 1.37
N GLU A 474 12.90 66.62 1.98
CA GLU A 474 11.46 66.69 1.61
C GLU A 474 10.80 68.04 1.94
N LYS A 475 11.33 68.80 2.91
CA LYS A 475 10.87 70.17 3.18
C LYS A 475 11.33 71.19 2.12
N ILE A 476 12.43 70.91 1.42
CA ILE A 476 13.02 71.82 0.42
C ILE A 476 12.35 71.64 -0.97
N VAL A 477 11.72 70.49 -1.25
CA VAL A 477 11.13 70.18 -2.56
C VAL A 477 9.65 70.59 -2.69
N LYS A 478 8.97 71.03 -1.62
CA LYS A 478 7.56 71.52 -1.67
C LYS A 478 7.38 72.96 -2.20
N SER A 479 8.34 73.50 -2.94
CA SER A 479 8.20 74.78 -3.66
C SER A 479 8.55 74.63 -5.13
N LYS A 480 7.55 74.25 -5.95
CA LYS A 480 7.36 74.47 -7.40
C LYS A 480 6.62 73.28 -8.04
N LEU A 481 5.40 73.53 -8.52
CA LEU A 481 4.73 72.76 -9.59
C LEU A 481 5.32 73.21 -10.95
N PRO A 482 5.38 72.38 -12.05
CA PRO A 482 4.21 71.65 -12.59
C PRO A 482 4.44 70.31 -13.36
N THR A 483 3.32 69.58 -13.53
CA THR A 483 2.83 68.67 -14.64
C THR A 483 3.61 67.44 -15.15
N PRO A 484 2.89 66.40 -15.64
CA PRO A 484 3.35 65.01 -15.66
C PRO A 484 3.85 64.52 -17.02
N ASN A 485 4.89 63.66 -17.01
CA ASN A 485 5.14 62.68 -18.06
C ASN A 485 5.98 61.49 -17.52
N SER A 486 5.39 60.30 -17.64
CA SER A 486 5.97 58.97 -17.94
C SER A 486 7.30 58.49 -17.32
N ILE A 487 7.23 57.26 -16.77
CA ILE A 487 8.27 56.20 -16.61
C ILE A 487 9.11 56.25 -15.32
N ASP A 488 8.89 55.28 -14.40
CA ASP A 488 9.90 54.30 -13.94
C ASP A 488 9.37 53.40 -12.79
N ASP A 489 8.90 52.19 -13.13
CA ASP A 489 8.48 51.13 -12.16
C ASP A 489 9.51 49.98 -12.04
N ALA A 490 10.76 50.21 -12.46
CA ALA A 490 11.78 49.15 -12.53
C ALA A 490 12.77 49.10 -11.35
N LYS A 491 12.74 50.06 -10.42
CA LYS A 491 13.70 50.12 -9.28
C LYS A 491 13.15 49.59 -7.96
N THR A 492 11.83 49.55 -7.79
CA THR A 492 11.20 49.16 -6.51
C THR A 492 11.08 47.64 -6.34
N GLN A 493 11.03 46.87 -7.43
CA GLN A 493 10.94 45.40 -7.38
C GLN A 493 12.29 44.70 -7.18
N LYS A 494 13.42 45.37 -7.43
CA LYS A 494 14.76 44.76 -7.33
C LYS A 494 15.27 44.69 -5.87
N ASN A 495 14.94 45.70 -5.06
CA ASN A 495 15.37 45.75 -3.66
C ASN A 495 14.54 44.84 -2.72
N SER A 496 13.31 44.47 -3.10
CA SER A 496 12.49 43.52 -2.32
C SER A 496 12.94 42.07 -2.51
N ALA A 497 13.44 41.70 -3.69
CA ALA A 497 13.91 40.34 -3.97
C ALA A 497 15.28 40.04 -3.30
N GLU A 498 16.18 41.02 -3.23
CA GLU A 498 17.47 40.88 -2.53
C GLU A 498 17.30 40.81 -1.00
N ALA A 499 16.28 41.44 -0.43
CA ALA A 499 15.99 41.35 1.00
C ALA A 499 15.44 39.98 1.42
N VAL A 500 14.62 39.33 0.57
CA VAL A 500 14.04 38.01 0.83
C VAL A 500 15.11 36.91 0.72
N ASN A 501 15.99 36.97 -0.29
CA ASN A 501 17.08 35.99 -0.44
C ASN A 501 18.11 36.05 0.70
N LYS A 502 18.27 37.21 1.35
CA LYS A 502 19.18 37.36 2.50
C LYS A 502 18.58 36.82 3.81
N LEU A 503 17.25 36.80 3.92
CA LEU A 503 16.51 36.20 5.03
C LEU A 503 16.49 34.67 4.97
N GLU A 504 16.37 34.08 3.77
CA GLU A 504 16.42 32.62 3.59
C GLU A 504 17.82 32.03 3.84
N SER A 505 18.89 32.79 3.58
CA SER A 505 20.27 32.34 3.87
C SER A 505 20.64 32.35 5.36
N MET A 506 19.79 32.88 6.24
CA MET A 506 20.04 32.99 7.68
C MET A 506 19.28 31.95 8.54
N GLN A 507 18.52 31.04 7.92
CA GLN A 507 17.74 30.00 8.60
C GLN A 507 18.17 28.55 8.27
N LEU A 508 19.41 28.35 7.79
CA LEU A 508 20.05 27.03 7.68
C LEU A 508 21.13 26.84 8.76
#